data_AF-A0A800EUL8-F1
#
_entry.id   AF-A0A800EUL8-F1
#
_cell.length_a   1.000
_cell.length_b   1.000
_cell.length_c   1.000
_cell.angle_alpha   90.00
_cell.angle_beta   90.00
_cell.angle_gamma   90.00
#
_symmetry.space_group_name_H-M   'P 1'
#
loop_
_entity.id
_entity.type
_entity.pdbx_description
1 polymer ?
#
loop_
_entity_poly.entity_id
_entity_poly.type
_entity_poly.pdbx_seq_one_letter_code
_entity_poly.pdbx_strand_id
1 'polypeptide(L)'
;MSTVRAKKVWLAALMLPLLAACETAEAGDASSAQSAEVIRGNLIATAEATGILEPVRKVEVTSKASGEILRLYVDTGDVIEPGDLLAEVDPRDVRNAADQANADIAVARARIAIAEAQVERSNELLRLGVVSPQEHESSTLEFANAQAGLVKAETNSELAQLRLQDVTIRAPSSGTVLEKNVEEGQVIQSSGQNVSSGTTLFVMADLNVVQVRTFVNEGDLGEIKEGMRTSVSVDAYPNRTFVGMVDQIEPQAVVQSGATLFPLIVQLDNSSGLLKPGMNTAVEIQTGEATGVLLIPNSSVVMIQDAEPAALALGLDAEAVDMGSLMGGMRGMFAGGRPGGDAEARPEGGRPEGARAEGARSADGNATAQGGSARAQRPGRDGSQNAARRQGGQRGGPDMGGMGRFARGGADGADQVEPAVVFLIAEDGTIEPRMVMIGLTDWDNTAVVSGLEEGDRVALIGLAQLQAQREAYLERMRSRGGNPFGGMRGGMRGGMPH
;
A
#
# COMPACT_ATOMS: atom_id res chain seq x y z
N MET A 1 16.11 -9.46 -70.41
CA MET A 1 17.50 -9.74 -70.85
C MET A 1 18.42 -8.71 -70.18
N SER A 2 19.69 -8.97 -69.83
CA SER A 2 20.50 -10.19 -70.01
C SER A 2 21.36 -10.49 -68.75
N THR A 3 21.77 -11.75 -68.64
CA THR A 3 22.61 -12.38 -67.61
C THR A 3 24.13 -12.22 -67.89
N VAL A 4 24.98 -13.09 -67.28
CA VAL A 4 26.46 -13.24 -67.41
C VAL A 4 27.24 -12.36 -66.41
N ARG A 5 28.12 -12.88 -65.52
CA ARG A 5 28.59 -14.27 -65.25
C ARG A 5 29.04 -14.44 -63.78
N ALA A 6 29.25 -15.70 -63.35
CA ALA A 6 29.90 -16.08 -62.08
C ALA A 6 31.30 -16.70 -62.32
N LYS A 7 32.07 -16.93 -61.24
CA LYS A 7 33.24 -17.83 -61.22
C LYS A 7 33.26 -18.71 -59.97
N LYS A 8 33.48 -20.02 -60.16
CA LYS A 8 33.83 -21.03 -59.14
C LYS A 8 35.15 -21.71 -59.57
N VAL A 9 36.02 -21.98 -58.61
CA VAL A 9 37.25 -22.79 -58.70
C VAL A 9 37.39 -23.39 -57.27
N TRP A 10 37.08 -24.65 -56.96
CA TRP A 10 37.69 -25.95 -57.35
C TRP A 10 39.20 -26.03 -57.14
N LEU A 11 39.85 -27.10 -56.64
CA LEU A 11 39.50 -28.26 -55.78
C LEU A 11 40.82 -29.08 -55.69
N ALA A 12 41.31 -29.54 -54.53
CA ALA A 12 42.02 -30.83 -54.35
C ALA A 12 42.78 -31.01 -53.01
N ALA A 13 42.49 -32.15 -52.35
CA ALA A 13 43.40 -33.13 -51.75
C ALA A 13 44.58 -32.72 -50.83
N LEU A 14 44.48 -33.17 -49.57
CA LEU A 14 45.42 -34.16 -49.01
C LEU A 14 44.61 -35.22 -48.21
N MET A 15 45.13 -36.43 -48.01
CA MET A 15 44.28 -37.60 -47.65
C MET A 15 45.02 -38.66 -46.80
N LEU A 16 44.68 -38.72 -45.50
CA LEU A 16 44.89 -39.84 -44.54
C LEU A 16 46.35 -40.36 -44.31
N PRO A 17 46.59 -41.30 -43.36
CA PRO A 17 45.80 -41.66 -42.17
C PRO A 17 46.63 -41.59 -40.86
N LEU A 18 45.95 -41.72 -39.70
CA LEU A 18 46.49 -42.52 -38.59
C LEU A 18 45.36 -43.05 -37.69
N LEU A 19 45.24 -44.38 -37.58
CA LEU A 19 44.53 -45.05 -36.48
C LEU A 19 45.60 -45.62 -35.54
N ALA A 20 45.59 -45.23 -34.26
CA ALA A 20 46.01 -46.04 -33.10
C ALA A 20 46.22 -45.14 -31.85
N ALA A 21 45.13 -44.84 -31.13
CA ALA A 21 45.19 -44.27 -29.78
C ALA A 21 43.86 -44.52 -29.04
N CYS A 22 43.46 -45.79 -28.91
CA CYS A 22 42.39 -46.18 -27.99
C CYS A 22 43.02 -46.45 -26.63
N GLU A 23 43.42 -45.38 -25.95
CA GLU A 23 44.02 -45.43 -24.62
C GLU A 23 42.94 -45.13 -23.58
N THR A 24 42.91 -45.92 -22.51
CA THR A 24 41.83 -45.89 -21.52
C THR A 24 41.95 -44.66 -20.64
N ALA A 25 41.11 -43.65 -20.92
CA ALA A 25 40.89 -42.55 -19.99
C ALA A 25 40.26 -43.10 -18.70
N GLU A 26 41.05 -43.17 -17.64
CA GLU A 26 40.55 -43.49 -16.29
C GLU A 26 39.61 -42.38 -15.80
N ALA A 27 38.65 -42.75 -14.95
CA ALA A 27 37.73 -41.79 -14.34
C ALA A 27 38.49 -40.97 -13.28
N GLY A 28 38.80 -39.73 -13.58
CA GLY A 28 39.69 -38.92 -12.75
C GLY A 28 39.76 -37.45 -13.15
N ASP A 29 38.62 -36.76 -13.14
CA ASP A 29 38.61 -35.34 -12.77
C ASP A 29 37.29 -35.00 -12.07
N ALA A 30 37.34 -34.09 -11.09
CA ALA A 30 36.14 -33.60 -10.41
C ALA A 30 35.36 -32.66 -11.34
N SER A 31 34.09 -32.36 -11.02
CA SER A 31 33.43 -31.24 -11.68
C SER A 31 34.21 -29.97 -11.32
N SER A 32 34.77 -29.29 -12.32
CA SER A 32 35.56 -28.07 -12.13
C SER A 32 34.64 -26.91 -11.74
N ALA A 33 34.25 -26.91 -10.47
CA ALA A 33 33.40 -25.90 -9.87
C ALA A 33 34.00 -24.51 -10.14
N GLN A 34 33.25 -23.71 -10.90
CA GLN A 34 33.60 -22.32 -11.13
C GLN A 34 33.66 -21.63 -9.76
N SER A 35 34.67 -20.81 -9.51
CA SER A 35 34.84 -20.13 -8.24
C SER A 35 34.93 -18.62 -8.42
N ALA A 36 34.43 -17.91 -7.42
CA ALA A 36 34.67 -16.49 -7.21
C ALA A 36 35.54 -16.28 -5.97
N GLU A 37 36.20 -15.13 -5.90
CA GLU A 37 36.99 -14.70 -4.75
C GLU A 37 36.14 -13.76 -3.88
N VAL A 38 36.21 -13.90 -2.55
CA VAL A 38 35.48 -13.04 -1.61
C VAL A 38 36.16 -11.67 -1.58
N ILE A 39 35.58 -10.70 -2.29
CA ILE A 39 36.10 -9.33 -2.39
C ILE A 39 35.44 -8.41 -1.36
N ARG A 40 36.18 -7.42 -0.84
CA ARG A 40 35.57 -6.35 -0.04
C ARG A 40 35.05 -5.23 -0.96
N GLY A 41 33.83 -4.79 -0.73
CA GLY A 41 33.20 -3.73 -1.52
C GLY A 41 32.13 -2.95 -0.78
N ASN A 42 31.40 -2.13 -1.53
CA ASN A 42 30.17 -1.49 -1.08
C ASN A 42 29.01 -2.08 -1.87
N LEU A 43 27.88 -2.29 -1.21
CA LEU A 43 26.65 -2.84 -1.78
C LEU A 43 25.49 -1.90 -1.50
N ILE A 44 24.63 -1.68 -2.49
CA ILE A 44 23.40 -0.88 -2.36
C ILE A 44 22.26 -1.79 -2.77
N ALA A 45 21.33 -2.07 -1.85
CA ALA A 45 20.09 -2.74 -2.22
C ALA A 45 19.10 -1.71 -2.77
N THR A 46 18.50 -2.05 -3.90
CA THR A 46 17.43 -1.26 -4.50
C THR A 46 16.20 -2.12 -4.73
N ALA A 47 15.04 -1.60 -4.29
CA ALA A 47 13.74 -2.16 -4.65
C ALA A 47 13.27 -1.48 -5.95
N GLU A 48 13.16 -2.26 -7.02
CA GLU A 48 12.58 -1.81 -8.28
C GLU A 48 11.06 -2.00 -8.29
N ALA A 49 10.34 -0.97 -8.73
CA ALA A 49 8.90 -1.01 -8.92
C ALA A 49 8.50 -0.23 -10.18
N THR A 50 7.41 -0.62 -10.84
CA THR A 50 6.87 0.10 -12.02
C THR A 50 5.59 0.84 -11.67
N GLY A 51 5.42 2.03 -12.20
CA GLY A 51 4.34 2.93 -11.79
C GLY A 51 3.92 3.91 -12.88
N ILE A 52 2.79 4.56 -12.64
CA ILE A 52 2.26 5.62 -13.51
C ILE A 52 2.38 6.97 -12.82
N LEU A 53 2.71 8.00 -13.60
CA LEU A 53 2.78 9.36 -13.11
C LEU A 53 1.37 9.99 -13.07
N GLU A 54 0.96 10.44 -11.89
CA GLU A 54 -0.29 11.13 -11.60
C GLU A 54 -0.02 12.54 -11.04
N PRO A 55 -0.95 13.50 -11.20
CA PRO A 55 -0.87 14.76 -10.46
C PRO A 55 -1.30 14.55 -9.01
N VAL A 56 -0.69 15.27 -8.07
CA VAL A 56 -0.99 15.15 -6.62
C VAL A 56 -2.45 15.52 -6.30
N ARG A 57 -3.04 16.46 -7.05
CA ARG A 57 -4.45 16.85 -6.88
C ARG A 57 -5.13 17.12 -8.22
N LYS A 58 -6.17 16.35 -8.52
CA LYS A 58 -7.14 16.59 -9.59
C LYS A 58 -8.32 17.40 -9.05
N VAL A 59 -8.87 18.31 -9.85
CA VAL A 59 -10.04 19.13 -9.54
C VAL A 59 -10.97 19.13 -10.74
N GLU A 60 -12.18 18.59 -10.57
CA GLU A 60 -13.21 18.57 -11.60
C GLU A 60 -14.06 19.85 -11.53
N VAL A 61 -14.07 20.60 -12.63
CA VAL A 61 -14.91 21.80 -12.77
C VAL A 61 -16.27 21.37 -13.34
N THR A 62 -17.27 21.29 -12.47
CA THR A 62 -18.65 20.93 -12.83
C THR A 62 -19.55 22.16 -12.97
N SER A 63 -20.43 22.15 -13.96
CA SER A 63 -21.49 23.17 -14.06
C SER A 63 -22.64 22.88 -13.11
N LYS A 64 -23.04 23.88 -12.31
CA LYS A 64 -24.30 23.87 -11.57
C LYS A 64 -25.47 24.44 -12.37
N ALA A 65 -25.20 25.20 -13.43
CA ALA A 65 -26.20 25.73 -14.35
C ALA A 65 -26.55 24.72 -15.45
N SER A 66 -27.80 24.78 -15.92
CA SER A 66 -28.26 24.10 -17.12
C SER A 66 -28.47 25.13 -18.22
N GLY A 67 -28.09 24.81 -19.46
CA GLY A 67 -28.19 25.73 -20.60
C GLY A 67 -27.28 25.33 -21.75
N GLU A 68 -27.24 26.15 -22.79
CA GLU A 68 -26.30 26.03 -23.90
C GLU A 68 -24.96 26.69 -23.53
N ILE A 69 -23.83 26.05 -23.82
CA ILE A 69 -22.51 26.67 -23.68
C ILE A 69 -22.34 27.68 -24.82
N LEU A 70 -22.36 28.97 -24.47
CA LEU A 70 -22.19 30.06 -25.43
C LEU A 70 -20.74 30.21 -25.88
N ARG A 71 -19.79 30.02 -24.96
CA ARG A 71 -18.34 30.13 -25.19
C ARG A 71 -17.50 29.27 -24.26
N LEU A 72 -16.37 28.83 -24.78
CA LEU A 72 -15.25 28.25 -24.02
C LEU A 72 -14.03 29.17 -24.17
N TYR A 73 -13.39 29.50 -23.05
CA TYR A 73 -12.28 30.47 -23.00
C TYR A 73 -10.90 29.83 -22.83
N VAL A 74 -10.85 28.50 -22.68
CA VAL A 74 -9.65 27.69 -22.43
C VAL A 74 -9.72 26.39 -23.22
N ASP A 75 -8.57 25.81 -23.56
CA ASP A 75 -8.48 24.45 -24.10
C ASP A 75 -7.47 23.58 -23.33
N THR A 76 -7.34 22.33 -23.74
CA THR A 76 -6.53 21.31 -23.08
C THR A 76 -5.04 21.66 -23.18
N GLY A 77 -4.38 21.78 -22.03
CA GLY A 77 -2.98 22.19 -21.90
C GLY A 77 -2.77 23.64 -21.46
N ASP A 78 -3.82 24.48 -21.42
CA ASP A 78 -3.70 25.85 -20.92
C ASP A 78 -3.42 25.89 -19.41
N VAL A 79 -2.63 26.89 -18.98
CA VAL A 79 -2.30 27.17 -17.57
C VAL A 79 -3.15 28.33 -17.07
N ILE A 80 -3.82 28.13 -15.94
CA ILE A 80 -4.95 28.94 -15.47
C ILE A 80 -4.73 29.39 -14.01
N GLU A 81 -5.15 30.61 -13.68
CA GLU A 81 -5.12 31.18 -12.33
C GLU A 81 -6.48 31.09 -11.60
N PRO A 82 -6.53 31.19 -10.26
CA PRO A 82 -7.78 31.06 -9.50
C PRO A 82 -8.75 32.21 -9.82
N GLY A 83 -9.98 31.87 -10.24
CA GLY A 83 -11.01 32.84 -10.60
C GLY A 83 -11.07 33.20 -12.09
N ASP A 84 -10.15 32.71 -12.92
CA ASP A 84 -10.19 32.87 -14.37
C ASP A 84 -11.49 32.32 -14.98
N LEU A 85 -11.91 32.90 -16.11
CA LEU A 85 -13.13 32.53 -16.82
C LEU A 85 -12.85 31.32 -17.72
N LEU A 86 -13.62 30.24 -17.53
CA LEU A 86 -13.46 28.98 -18.28
C LEU A 86 -14.55 28.81 -19.35
N ALA A 87 -15.81 29.08 -18.98
CA ALA A 87 -16.96 28.91 -19.86
C ALA A 87 -18.10 29.87 -19.49
N GLU A 88 -18.88 30.26 -20.51
CA GLU A 88 -20.17 30.97 -20.34
C GLU A 88 -21.33 30.06 -20.77
N VAL A 89 -22.26 29.82 -19.85
CA VAL A 89 -23.55 29.17 -20.13
C VAL A 89 -24.61 30.25 -20.38
N ASP A 90 -25.56 29.99 -21.27
CA ASP A 90 -26.61 30.94 -21.62
C ASP A 90 -27.40 31.45 -20.39
N PRO A 91 -27.29 32.75 -20.06
CA PRO A 91 -27.90 33.29 -18.85
C PRO A 91 -29.39 33.62 -19.00
N ARG A 92 -30.00 33.50 -20.20
CA ARG A 92 -31.35 34.05 -20.48
C ARG A 92 -32.40 33.66 -19.44
N ASP A 93 -32.63 32.37 -19.24
CA ASP A 93 -33.69 31.89 -18.33
C ASP A 93 -33.41 32.23 -16.86
N VAL A 94 -32.13 32.16 -16.46
CA VAL A 94 -31.70 32.43 -15.08
C VAL A 94 -31.77 33.93 -14.77
N ARG A 95 -31.41 34.79 -15.73
CA ARG A 95 -31.53 36.24 -15.63
C ARG A 95 -33.00 36.66 -15.54
N ASN A 96 -33.86 36.12 -16.40
CA ASN A 96 -35.31 36.35 -16.34
C ASN A 96 -35.89 35.96 -14.96
N ALA A 97 -35.43 34.85 -14.37
CA ALA A 97 -35.84 34.43 -13.02
C ALA A 97 -35.32 35.36 -11.91
N ALA A 98 -34.09 35.88 -12.02
CA ALA A 98 -33.54 36.85 -11.08
C ALA A 98 -34.26 38.21 -11.17
N ASP A 99 -34.55 38.69 -12.38
CA ASP A 99 -35.29 39.93 -12.61
C ASP A 99 -36.74 39.85 -12.07
N GLN A 100 -37.41 38.70 -12.24
CA GLN A 100 -38.71 38.44 -11.61
C GLN A 100 -38.63 38.42 -10.07
N ALA A 101 -37.64 37.74 -9.48
CA ALA A 101 -37.48 37.71 -8.03
C ALA A 101 -37.16 39.10 -7.44
N ASN A 102 -36.44 39.94 -8.19
CA ASN A 102 -36.22 41.34 -7.85
C ASN A 102 -37.51 42.18 -7.92
N ALA A 103 -38.39 41.92 -8.89
CA ALA A 103 -39.71 42.55 -8.94
C ALA A 103 -40.61 42.11 -7.78
N ASP A 104 -40.53 40.84 -7.35
CA ASP A 104 -41.29 40.32 -6.21
C ASP A 104 -40.90 41.02 -4.88
N ILE A 105 -39.62 41.41 -4.70
CA ILE A 105 -39.18 42.25 -3.57
C ILE A 105 -39.91 43.60 -3.59
N ALA A 106 -40.03 44.25 -4.75
CA ALA A 106 -40.73 45.53 -4.85
C ALA A 106 -42.23 45.39 -4.48
N VAL A 107 -42.87 44.30 -4.91
CA VAL A 107 -44.25 43.96 -4.51
C VAL A 107 -44.36 43.70 -3.00
N ALA A 108 -43.40 43.00 -2.40
CA ALA A 108 -43.40 42.74 -0.96
C ALA A 108 -43.18 44.01 -0.13
N ARG A 109 -42.25 44.90 -0.53
CA ARG A 109 -42.03 46.20 0.12
C ARG A 109 -43.25 47.11 0.04
N ALA A 110 -43.97 47.12 -1.10
CA ALA A 110 -45.24 47.84 -1.22
C ALA A 110 -46.32 47.30 -0.26
N ARG A 111 -46.39 45.97 -0.05
CA ARG A 111 -47.32 45.35 0.91
C ARG A 111 -46.99 45.73 2.36
N ILE A 112 -45.71 45.78 2.73
CA ILE A 112 -45.28 46.24 4.05
C ILE A 112 -45.71 47.69 4.28
N ALA A 113 -45.42 48.61 3.36
CA ALA A 113 -45.80 50.02 3.51
C ALA A 113 -47.32 50.23 3.67
N ILE A 114 -48.14 49.41 3.00
CA ILE A 114 -49.61 49.41 3.15
C ILE A 114 -50.01 48.91 4.55
N ALA A 115 -49.43 47.79 5.00
CA ALA A 115 -49.75 47.19 6.29
C ALA A 115 -49.26 48.04 7.48
N GLU A 116 -48.08 48.67 7.35
CA GLU A 116 -47.49 49.59 8.33
C GLU A 116 -48.39 50.81 8.57
N ALA A 117 -48.81 51.48 7.49
CA ALA A 117 -49.75 52.59 7.56
C ALA A 117 -51.16 52.17 8.06
N GLN A 118 -51.52 50.90 7.96
CA GLN A 118 -52.75 50.35 8.55
C GLN A 118 -52.58 50.06 10.06
N VAL A 119 -51.43 49.54 10.49
CA VAL A 119 -51.10 49.37 11.92
C VAL A 119 -51.01 50.72 12.64
N GLU A 120 -50.34 51.71 12.05
CA GLU A 120 -50.23 53.07 12.63
C GLU A 120 -51.63 53.69 12.82
N ARG A 121 -52.45 53.67 11.77
CA ARG A 121 -53.85 54.14 11.80
C ARG A 121 -54.68 53.39 12.84
N SER A 122 -54.54 52.07 12.90
CA SER A 122 -55.27 51.23 13.85
C SER A 122 -54.86 51.50 15.30
N ASN A 123 -53.58 51.75 15.56
CA ASN A 123 -53.06 52.10 16.88
C ASN A 123 -53.65 53.43 17.41
N GLU A 124 -53.67 54.47 16.59
CA GLU A 124 -54.28 55.75 16.97
C GLU A 124 -55.80 55.63 17.18
N LEU A 125 -56.51 54.87 16.32
CA LEU A 125 -57.93 54.60 16.51
C LEU A 125 -58.22 53.79 17.77
N LEU A 126 -57.35 52.85 18.15
CA LEU A 126 -57.45 52.09 19.39
C LEU A 126 -57.23 52.99 20.61
N ARG A 127 -56.24 53.89 20.54
CA ARG A 127 -55.95 54.90 21.58
C ARG A 127 -57.11 55.88 21.78
N LEU A 128 -57.87 56.15 20.73
CA LEU A 128 -59.11 56.96 20.75
C LEU A 128 -60.37 56.13 21.12
N GLY A 129 -60.26 54.82 21.31
CA GLY A 129 -61.38 53.94 21.64
C GLY A 129 -62.37 53.69 20.50
N VAL A 130 -61.95 53.88 19.26
CA VAL A 130 -62.79 53.79 18.05
C VAL A 130 -62.79 52.38 17.43
N VAL A 131 -61.70 51.63 17.57
CA VAL A 131 -61.59 50.22 17.15
C VAL A 131 -61.32 49.31 18.33
N SER A 132 -61.64 48.03 18.19
CA SER A 132 -61.37 47.00 19.18
C SER A 132 -59.89 46.57 19.20
N PRO A 133 -59.40 45.99 20.31
CA PRO A 133 -58.07 45.37 20.36
C PRO A 133 -57.88 44.27 19.30
N GLN A 134 -58.96 43.61 18.88
CA GLN A 134 -58.95 42.52 17.91
C GLN A 134 -58.70 43.01 16.48
N GLU A 135 -59.22 44.18 16.11
CA GLU A 135 -58.94 44.85 14.82
C GLU A 135 -57.52 45.45 14.78
N HIS A 136 -56.95 45.77 15.95
CA HIS A 136 -55.54 46.14 16.06
C HIS A 136 -54.61 44.93 15.96
N GLU A 137 -54.94 43.83 16.64
CA GLU A 137 -54.22 42.57 16.55
C GLU A 137 -54.24 42.01 15.12
N SER A 138 -55.38 42.04 14.42
CA SER A 138 -55.44 41.62 13.01
C SER A 138 -54.56 42.48 12.09
N SER A 139 -54.56 43.81 12.28
CA SER A 139 -53.68 44.73 11.54
C SER A 139 -52.19 44.40 11.80
N THR A 140 -51.83 44.11 13.05
CA THR A 140 -50.47 43.74 13.46
C THR A 140 -50.04 42.40 12.86
N LEU A 141 -50.94 41.43 12.81
CA LEU A 141 -50.72 40.14 12.15
C LEU A 141 -50.57 40.30 10.63
N GLU A 142 -51.32 41.18 9.98
CA GLU A 142 -51.15 41.50 8.55
C GLU A 142 -49.76 42.10 8.27
N PHE A 143 -49.28 43.02 9.11
CA PHE A 143 -47.92 43.57 9.01
C PHE A 143 -46.83 42.51 9.22
N ALA A 144 -46.97 41.64 10.22
CA ALA A 144 -46.05 40.52 10.45
C ALA A 144 -46.02 39.54 9.26
N ASN A 145 -47.19 39.24 8.67
CA ASN A 145 -47.28 38.42 7.46
C ASN A 145 -46.65 39.11 6.23
N ALA A 146 -46.80 40.43 6.09
CA ALA A 146 -46.14 41.19 5.03
C ALA A 146 -44.60 41.19 5.20
N GLN A 147 -44.10 41.30 6.44
CA GLN A 147 -42.68 41.22 6.75
C GLN A 147 -42.10 39.83 6.44
N ALA A 148 -42.77 38.75 6.84
CA ALA A 148 -42.40 37.39 6.45
C ALA A 148 -42.45 37.19 4.92
N GLY A 149 -43.39 37.85 4.24
CA GLY A 149 -43.48 37.89 2.78
C GLY A 149 -42.28 38.55 2.10
N LEU A 150 -41.72 39.62 2.69
CA LEU A 150 -40.49 40.25 2.20
C LEU A 150 -39.28 39.34 2.40
N VAL A 151 -39.08 38.76 3.59
CA VAL A 151 -37.95 37.85 3.85
C VAL A 151 -37.95 36.70 2.82
N LYS A 152 -39.12 36.13 2.52
CA LYS A 152 -39.27 35.12 1.46
C LYS A 152 -38.89 35.64 0.07
N ALA A 153 -39.27 36.87 -0.29
CA ALA A 153 -38.90 37.46 -1.58
C ALA A 153 -37.40 37.75 -1.68
N GLU A 154 -36.78 38.20 -0.59
CA GLU A 154 -35.35 38.51 -0.51
C GLU A 154 -34.50 37.23 -0.61
N THR A 155 -34.83 36.16 0.13
CA THR A 155 -34.17 34.85 -0.02
C THR A 155 -34.39 34.22 -1.41
N ASN A 156 -35.57 34.42 -2.03
CA ASN A 156 -35.82 33.97 -3.40
C ASN A 156 -34.95 34.71 -4.42
N SER A 157 -34.76 36.02 -4.26
CA SER A 157 -33.85 36.81 -5.10
C SER A 157 -32.39 36.42 -4.90
N GLU A 158 -31.94 36.25 -3.66
CA GLU A 158 -30.58 35.77 -3.35
C GLU A 158 -30.30 34.43 -4.05
N LEU A 159 -31.22 33.46 -3.95
CA LEU A 159 -31.10 32.17 -4.63
C LEU A 159 -31.08 32.31 -6.17
N ALA A 160 -31.84 33.25 -6.74
CA ALA A 160 -31.83 33.50 -8.18
C ALA A 160 -30.55 34.23 -8.65
N GLN A 161 -30.00 35.13 -7.83
CA GLN A 161 -28.72 35.81 -8.08
C GLN A 161 -27.53 34.85 -7.96
N LEU A 162 -27.56 33.90 -7.02
CA LEU A 162 -26.54 32.85 -6.92
C LEU A 162 -26.56 31.94 -8.16
N ARG A 163 -27.75 31.53 -8.63
CA ARG A 163 -27.88 30.79 -9.90
C ARG A 163 -27.38 31.59 -11.10
N LEU A 164 -27.59 32.91 -11.11
CA LEU A 164 -27.10 33.80 -12.17
C LEU A 164 -25.55 33.96 -12.14
N GLN A 165 -24.90 33.69 -11.01
CA GLN A 165 -23.45 33.58 -10.91
C GLN A 165 -22.96 32.21 -11.40
N ASP A 166 -23.68 31.12 -11.06
CA ASP A 166 -23.38 29.75 -11.49
C ASP A 166 -23.39 29.51 -13.02
N VAL A 167 -23.86 30.47 -13.84
CA VAL A 167 -23.76 30.40 -15.33
C VAL A 167 -22.39 30.83 -15.87
N THR A 168 -21.57 31.49 -15.03
CA THR A 168 -20.23 31.99 -15.38
C THR A 168 -19.19 31.09 -14.72
N ILE A 169 -18.72 30.06 -15.44
CA ILE A 169 -17.88 29.03 -14.86
C ILE A 169 -16.45 29.54 -14.73
N ARG A 170 -15.89 29.47 -13.51
CA ARG A 170 -14.56 29.97 -13.17
C ARG A 170 -13.67 28.91 -12.55
N ALA A 171 -12.36 29.09 -12.68
CA ALA A 171 -11.35 28.23 -12.10
C ALA A 171 -11.41 28.25 -10.55
N PRO A 172 -11.61 27.11 -9.87
CA PRO A 172 -11.63 27.04 -8.40
C PRO A 172 -10.23 27.09 -7.78
N SER A 173 -9.19 26.78 -8.57
CA SER A 173 -7.78 26.84 -8.18
C SER A 173 -6.90 27.01 -9.41
N SER A 174 -5.65 27.42 -9.20
CA SER A 174 -4.61 27.37 -10.23
C SER A 174 -4.33 25.95 -10.70
N GLY A 175 -3.89 25.81 -11.96
CA GLY A 175 -3.48 24.53 -12.53
C GLY A 175 -3.46 24.53 -14.05
N THR A 176 -3.20 23.36 -14.64
CA THR A 176 -3.30 23.10 -16.07
C THR A 176 -4.60 22.36 -16.38
N VAL A 177 -5.26 22.68 -17.49
CA VAL A 177 -6.41 21.90 -18.01
C VAL A 177 -5.90 20.58 -18.58
N LEU A 178 -6.29 19.46 -17.97
CA LEU A 178 -5.92 18.11 -18.41
C LEU A 178 -6.91 17.53 -19.44
N GLU A 179 -8.19 17.84 -19.26
CA GLU A 179 -9.28 17.33 -20.12
C GLU A 179 -10.34 18.42 -20.30
N LYS A 180 -10.85 18.53 -21.54
CA LYS A 180 -12.03 19.32 -21.90
C LYS A 180 -13.14 18.35 -22.34
N ASN A 181 -14.20 18.27 -21.57
CA ASN A 181 -15.28 17.27 -21.71
C ASN A 181 -16.56 17.85 -22.37
N VAL A 182 -16.49 19.07 -22.90
CA VAL A 182 -17.59 19.78 -23.56
C VAL A 182 -17.09 20.67 -24.71
N GLU A 183 -17.98 20.99 -25.65
CA GLU A 183 -17.71 21.91 -26.77
C GLU A 183 -18.72 23.07 -26.83
N GLU A 184 -18.40 24.14 -27.58
CA GLU A 184 -19.31 25.27 -27.79
C GLU A 184 -20.61 24.85 -28.50
N GLY A 185 -21.74 25.43 -28.09
CA GLY A 185 -23.08 25.04 -28.56
C GLY A 185 -23.63 23.76 -27.95
N GLN A 186 -22.88 23.07 -27.07
CA GLN A 186 -23.39 21.91 -26.35
C GLN A 186 -24.38 22.35 -25.25
N VAL A 187 -25.55 21.70 -25.21
CA VAL A 187 -26.52 21.87 -24.12
C VAL A 187 -26.15 20.94 -22.96
N ILE A 188 -25.85 21.53 -21.81
CA ILE A 188 -25.54 20.84 -20.56
C ILE A 188 -26.71 20.90 -19.58
N GLN A 189 -26.84 19.88 -18.73
CA GLN A 189 -27.91 19.77 -17.74
C GLN A 189 -27.32 19.44 -16.37
N SER A 190 -27.48 20.37 -15.43
CA SER A 190 -27.25 20.14 -14.01
C SER A 190 -28.34 19.21 -13.47
N SER A 191 -27.96 18.10 -12.84
CA SER A 191 -28.89 17.10 -12.31
C SER A 191 -29.56 17.61 -11.03
N GLY A 192 -30.55 18.49 -11.17
CA GLY A 192 -31.13 19.34 -10.12
C GLY A 192 -31.85 18.68 -8.93
N GLN A 193 -31.56 17.41 -8.63
CA GLN A 193 -31.94 16.72 -7.39
C GLN A 193 -30.77 16.00 -6.70
N ASN A 194 -29.60 15.86 -7.34
CA ASN A 194 -28.42 15.18 -6.80
C ASN A 194 -27.24 16.16 -6.69
N VAL A 195 -26.74 16.35 -5.47
CA VAL A 195 -25.69 17.34 -5.11
C VAL A 195 -24.33 17.07 -5.79
N SER A 196 -24.17 15.93 -6.48
CA SER A 196 -22.90 15.42 -7.02
C SER A 196 -22.93 15.15 -8.53
N SER A 197 -23.86 15.74 -9.30
CA SER A 197 -24.03 15.42 -10.73
C SER A 197 -24.37 16.63 -11.61
N GLY A 198 -23.63 17.72 -11.43
CA GLY A 198 -23.40 18.68 -12.50
C GLY A 198 -22.55 18.06 -13.61
N THR A 199 -22.64 18.55 -14.84
CA THR A 199 -21.78 18.07 -15.94
C THR A 199 -20.33 18.53 -15.69
N THR A 200 -19.36 17.61 -15.59
CA THR A 200 -17.94 17.95 -15.57
C THR A 200 -17.55 18.54 -16.91
N LEU A 201 -17.14 19.82 -16.92
CA LEU A 201 -16.75 20.54 -18.13
C LEU A 201 -15.24 20.39 -18.39
N PHE A 202 -14.45 20.49 -17.32
CA PHE A 202 -12.99 20.41 -17.36
C PHE A 202 -12.45 19.58 -16.21
N VAL A 203 -11.35 18.88 -16.43
CA VAL A 203 -10.50 18.32 -15.37
C VAL A 203 -9.23 19.17 -15.31
N MET A 204 -8.94 19.75 -14.16
CA MET A 204 -7.74 20.55 -13.91
C MET A 204 -6.83 19.87 -12.89
N ALA A 205 -5.53 20.14 -12.94
CA ALA A 205 -4.60 19.71 -11.89
C ALA A 205 -3.43 20.70 -11.75
N ASP A 206 -2.83 20.73 -10.56
CA ASP A 206 -1.50 21.32 -10.43
C ASP A 206 -0.48 20.30 -10.95
N LEU A 207 0.44 20.75 -11.82
CA LEU A 207 1.48 19.94 -12.44
C LEU A 207 2.90 20.33 -11.99
N ASN A 208 3.04 21.34 -11.10
CA ASN A 208 4.36 21.73 -10.56
C ASN A 208 4.94 20.65 -9.65
N VAL A 209 4.09 19.91 -8.94
CA VAL A 209 4.44 18.72 -8.16
C VAL A 209 3.59 17.57 -8.67
N VAL A 210 4.24 16.44 -8.93
CA VAL A 210 3.61 15.21 -9.43
C VAL A 210 3.98 14.05 -8.54
N GLN A 211 3.22 12.96 -8.61
CA GLN A 211 3.51 11.73 -7.87
C GLN A 211 3.55 10.55 -8.83
N VAL A 212 4.43 9.59 -8.57
CA VAL A 212 4.33 8.26 -9.16
C VAL A 212 3.58 7.38 -8.20
N ARG A 213 2.50 6.75 -8.69
CA ARG A 213 1.85 5.63 -8.03
C ARG A 213 2.46 4.34 -8.57
N THR A 214 3.22 3.66 -7.73
CA THR A 214 3.86 2.38 -8.04
C THR A 214 3.38 1.30 -7.07
N PHE A 215 3.77 0.05 -7.31
CA PHE A 215 3.33 -1.12 -6.55
C PHE A 215 4.53 -1.93 -6.09
N VAL A 216 4.70 -2.10 -4.78
CA VAL A 216 5.78 -2.89 -4.15
C VAL A 216 5.24 -4.16 -3.53
N ASN A 217 6.05 -5.21 -3.39
CA ASN A 217 5.58 -6.47 -2.82
C ASN A 217 5.55 -6.41 -1.28
N GLU A 218 4.78 -7.32 -0.68
CA GLU A 218 4.72 -7.50 0.78
C GLU A 218 6.09 -7.79 1.44
N GLY A 219 7.05 -8.37 0.70
CA GLY A 219 8.43 -8.58 1.18
C GLY A 219 9.25 -7.29 1.27
N ASP A 220 9.31 -6.55 0.16
CA ASP A 220 10.09 -5.30 0.03
C ASP A 220 9.60 -4.20 0.98
N LEU A 221 8.29 -4.23 1.30
CA LEU A 221 7.60 -3.29 2.18
C LEU A 221 8.26 -3.13 3.57
N GLY A 222 8.92 -4.17 4.09
CA GLY A 222 9.54 -4.13 5.42
C GLY A 222 10.73 -3.17 5.54
N GLU A 223 11.39 -2.87 4.42
CA GLU A 223 12.58 -2.00 4.39
C GLU A 223 12.23 -0.55 4.06
N ILE A 224 11.25 -0.35 3.17
CA ILE A 224 10.84 0.96 2.63
C ILE A 224 10.19 1.83 3.70
N LYS A 225 10.61 3.10 3.78
CA LYS A 225 10.16 4.07 4.80
C LYS A 225 9.84 5.43 4.16
N GLU A 226 8.89 6.14 4.78
CA GLU A 226 8.54 7.52 4.42
C GLU A 226 9.78 8.43 4.50
N GLY A 227 9.95 9.32 3.51
CA GLY A 227 11.12 10.18 3.37
C GLY A 227 12.37 9.53 2.74
N MET A 228 12.33 8.24 2.37
CA MET A 228 13.41 7.62 1.59
C MET A 228 13.61 8.33 0.24
N ARG A 229 14.86 8.36 -0.24
CA ARG A 229 15.20 8.89 -1.57
C ARG A 229 14.99 7.82 -2.63
N THR A 230 14.51 8.26 -3.79
CA THR A 230 14.12 7.37 -4.88
C THR A 230 14.62 7.92 -6.21
N SER A 231 15.25 7.06 -6.99
CA SER A 231 15.60 7.33 -8.40
C SER A 231 14.38 6.97 -9.25
N VAL A 232 13.91 7.89 -10.07
CA VAL A 232 12.78 7.66 -10.99
C VAL A 232 13.23 7.91 -12.41
N SER A 233 13.03 6.91 -13.26
CA SER A 233 13.22 7.00 -14.71
C SER A 233 11.87 6.98 -15.42
N VAL A 234 11.82 7.54 -16.62
CA VAL A 234 10.58 7.77 -17.38
C VAL A 234 10.82 7.36 -18.83
N ASP A 235 9.93 6.55 -19.41
CA ASP A 235 10.07 6.01 -20.78
C ASP A 235 10.32 7.12 -21.83
N ALA A 236 9.77 8.31 -21.61
CA ALA A 236 9.93 9.48 -22.48
C ALA A 236 11.32 10.15 -22.40
N TYR A 237 12.09 9.89 -21.33
CA TYR A 237 13.36 10.54 -21.03
C TYR A 237 14.42 9.55 -20.48
N PRO A 238 14.76 8.46 -21.21
CA PRO A 238 15.57 7.36 -20.67
C PRO A 238 17.00 7.76 -20.26
N ASN A 239 17.53 8.86 -20.81
CA ASN A 239 18.86 9.40 -20.46
C ASN A 239 18.82 10.38 -19.28
N ARG A 240 17.72 10.44 -18.51
CA ARG A 240 17.55 11.36 -17.38
C ARG A 240 16.78 10.70 -16.24
N THR A 241 17.46 10.52 -15.10
CA THR A 241 16.81 10.24 -13.83
C THR A 241 16.26 11.52 -13.20
N PHE A 242 15.19 11.36 -12.43
CA PHE A 242 14.56 12.37 -11.59
C PHE A 242 14.64 11.87 -10.15
N VAL A 243 14.95 12.76 -9.20
CA VAL A 243 15.02 12.37 -7.77
C VAL A 243 13.65 12.64 -7.14
N GLY A 244 13.00 11.57 -6.69
CA GLY A 244 11.79 11.63 -5.88
C GLY A 244 12.07 11.32 -4.41
N MET A 245 11.02 11.45 -3.60
CA MET A 245 11.00 10.97 -2.21
C MET A 245 9.74 10.14 -1.96
N VAL A 246 9.84 9.09 -1.15
CA VAL A 246 8.67 8.35 -0.67
C VAL A 246 7.83 9.29 0.20
N ASP A 247 6.59 9.54 -0.20
CA ASP A 247 5.63 10.39 0.52
C ASP A 247 4.82 9.54 1.51
N GLN A 248 4.13 8.51 1.02
CA GLN A 248 3.35 7.59 1.83
C GLN A 248 3.21 6.20 1.16
N ILE A 249 3.04 5.15 1.97
CA ILE A 249 2.55 3.83 1.53
C ILE A 249 1.05 3.74 1.81
N GLU A 250 0.22 3.36 0.83
CA GLU A 250 -1.21 3.16 1.06
C GLU A 250 -1.46 1.89 1.91
N PRO A 251 -2.24 1.96 3.01
CA PRO A 251 -2.37 0.87 3.98
C PRO A 251 -3.31 -0.26 3.52
N GLN A 252 -3.61 -0.37 2.23
CA GLN A 252 -4.52 -1.37 1.65
C GLN A 252 -3.86 -2.05 0.45
N ALA A 253 -3.54 -3.34 0.61
CA ALA A 253 -2.97 -4.13 -0.46
C ALA A 253 -3.99 -4.42 -1.58
N VAL A 254 -3.49 -4.51 -2.80
CA VAL A 254 -4.21 -4.93 -3.99
C VAL A 254 -3.63 -6.27 -4.44
N VAL A 255 -4.49 -7.26 -4.69
CA VAL A 255 -4.05 -8.55 -5.25
C VAL A 255 -4.10 -8.46 -6.77
N GLN A 256 -2.93 -8.44 -7.41
CA GLN A 256 -2.79 -8.40 -8.88
C GLN A 256 -1.96 -9.59 -9.35
N SER A 257 -2.44 -10.30 -10.38
CA SER A 257 -1.80 -11.50 -10.94
C SER A 257 -1.46 -12.63 -9.93
N GLY A 258 -2.03 -12.59 -8.72
CA GLY A 258 -1.76 -13.53 -7.62
C GLY A 258 -0.72 -13.05 -6.60
N ALA A 259 -0.09 -11.90 -6.79
CA ALA A 259 0.80 -11.26 -5.83
C ALA A 259 0.05 -10.26 -4.93
N THR A 260 0.46 -10.14 -3.66
CA THR A 260 0.02 -9.08 -2.74
C THR A 260 0.89 -7.86 -2.97
N LEU A 261 0.32 -6.78 -3.51
CA LEU A 261 1.01 -5.53 -3.80
C LEU A 261 0.49 -4.39 -2.93
N PHE A 262 1.39 -3.58 -2.39
CA PHE A 262 1.07 -2.35 -1.68
C PHE A 262 1.33 -1.15 -2.59
N PRO A 263 0.35 -0.24 -2.77
CA PRO A 263 0.57 0.99 -3.53
C PRO A 263 1.49 1.93 -2.76
N LEU A 264 2.53 2.42 -3.44
CA LEU A 264 3.52 3.36 -2.91
C LEU A 264 3.38 4.68 -3.68
N ILE A 265 3.35 5.79 -2.94
CA ILE A 265 3.33 7.15 -3.49
C ILE A 265 4.72 7.76 -3.36
N VAL A 266 5.36 8.06 -4.50
CA VAL A 266 6.64 8.75 -4.57
C VAL A 266 6.40 10.14 -5.16
N GLN A 267 6.76 11.21 -4.44
CA GLN A 267 6.57 12.59 -4.88
C GLN A 267 7.80 13.11 -5.64
N LEU A 268 7.57 13.83 -6.74
CA LEU A 268 8.60 14.40 -7.61
C LEU A 268 8.34 15.90 -7.85
N ASP A 269 9.42 16.69 -7.84
CA ASP A 269 9.38 18.06 -8.39
C ASP A 269 9.27 18.03 -9.92
N ASN A 270 8.31 18.77 -10.45
CA ASN A 270 8.10 19.00 -11.88
C ASN A 270 8.07 20.50 -12.22
N SER A 271 8.81 21.32 -11.48
CA SER A 271 9.12 22.73 -11.79
C SER A 271 9.61 22.98 -13.23
N SER A 272 10.07 21.94 -13.94
CA SER A 272 10.46 21.98 -15.36
C SER A 272 9.34 21.67 -16.38
N GLY A 273 8.15 21.25 -15.95
CA GLY A 273 6.97 20.96 -16.80
C GLY A 273 7.12 19.78 -17.77
N LEU A 274 8.19 19.00 -17.65
CA LEU A 274 8.54 17.90 -18.55
C LEU A 274 7.74 16.63 -18.24
N LEU A 275 7.51 16.33 -16.97
CA LEU A 275 6.71 15.19 -16.54
C LEU A 275 5.23 15.51 -16.81
N LYS A 276 4.47 14.54 -17.34
CA LYS A 276 3.05 14.68 -17.64
C LYS A 276 2.26 13.47 -17.14
N PRO A 277 1.05 13.67 -16.61
CA PRO A 277 0.19 12.56 -16.18
C PRO A 277 0.03 11.48 -17.27
N GLY A 278 -0.01 10.22 -16.84
CA GLY A 278 -0.11 9.06 -17.75
C GLY A 278 1.23 8.61 -18.35
N MET A 279 2.36 9.22 -18.00
CA MET A 279 3.68 8.66 -18.30
C MET A 279 3.95 7.40 -17.46
N ASN A 280 4.45 6.35 -18.12
CA ASN A 280 5.06 5.20 -17.45
C ASN A 280 6.38 5.60 -16.79
N THR A 281 6.67 4.98 -15.65
CA THR A 281 7.88 5.22 -14.87
C THR A 281 8.40 3.94 -14.24
N ALA A 282 9.72 3.83 -14.12
CA ALA A 282 10.39 2.84 -13.30
C ALA A 282 11.03 3.55 -12.10
N VAL A 283 10.82 2.96 -10.92
CA VAL A 283 11.06 3.55 -9.61
C VAL A 283 12.06 2.66 -8.88
N GLU A 284 13.19 3.22 -8.49
CA GLU A 284 14.32 2.53 -7.85
C GLU A 284 14.53 3.14 -6.46
N ILE A 285 14.17 2.40 -5.42
CA ILE A 285 14.17 2.86 -4.03
C ILE A 285 15.40 2.26 -3.34
N GLN A 286 16.28 3.10 -2.79
CA GLN A 286 17.46 2.64 -2.05
C GLN A 286 17.03 2.19 -0.65
N THR A 287 16.95 0.87 -0.41
CA THR A 287 16.49 0.32 0.87
C THR A 287 17.60 0.24 1.92
N GLY A 288 18.85 0.00 1.47
CA GLY A 288 20.04 0.01 2.31
C GLY A 288 21.35 0.23 1.54
N GLU A 289 22.37 0.69 2.26
CA GLU A 289 23.76 0.77 1.79
C GLU A 289 24.66 0.09 2.84
N ALA A 290 25.46 -0.88 2.41
CA ALA A 290 26.46 -1.57 3.21
C ALA A 290 27.86 -1.24 2.68
N THR A 291 28.70 -0.56 3.48
CA THR A 291 30.04 -0.12 3.05
C THR A 291 31.15 -0.97 3.68
N GLY A 292 32.15 -1.34 2.88
CA GLY A 292 33.30 -2.14 3.33
C GLY A 292 32.98 -3.58 3.74
N VAL A 293 31.86 -4.13 3.27
CA VAL A 293 31.42 -5.52 3.53
C VAL A 293 32.12 -6.51 2.60
N LEU A 294 32.17 -7.79 3.01
CA LEU A 294 32.60 -8.89 2.13
C LEU A 294 31.46 -9.24 1.18
N LEU A 295 31.77 -9.38 -0.11
CA LEU A 295 30.82 -9.68 -1.18
C LEU A 295 31.09 -11.06 -1.76
N ILE A 296 30.02 -11.81 -1.99
CA ILE A 296 30.03 -13.07 -2.74
C ILE A 296 28.93 -13.04 -3.80
N PRO A 297 29.12 -13.63 -4.99
CA PRO A 297 28.06 -13.71 -5.97
C PRO A 297 26.85 -14.49 -5.47
N ASN A 298 25.65 -14.07 -5.86
CA ASN A 298 24.38 -14.68 -5.45
C ASN A 298 24.28 -16.18 -5.76
N SER A 299 25.02 -16.67 -6.76
CA SER A 299 25.10 -18.10 -7.11
C SER A 299 26.02 -18.93 -6.20
N SER A 300 26.74 -18.33 -5.26
CA SER A 300 27.48 -19.04 -4.19
C SER A 300 26.67 -19.22 -2.90
N VAL A 301 25.56 -18.50 -2.75
CA VAL A 301 24.70 -18.52 -1.55
C VAL A 301 23.68 -19.64 -1.65
N VAL A 302 23.63 -20.51 -0.64
CA VAL A 302 22.63 -21.58 -0.55
C VAL A 302 21.86 -21.48 0.76
N MET A 303 20.54 -21.39 0.67
CA MET A 303 19.67 -21.45 1.84
C MET A 303 19.81 -22.81 2.54
N ILE A 304 19.74 -22.83 3.88
CA ILE A 304 19.83 -24.03 4.74
C ILE A 304 19.02 -25.23 4.23
N GLN A 305 17.82 -24.98 3.69
CA GLN A 305 16.90 -26.01 3.18
C GLN A 305 17.35 -26.69 1.86
N ASP A 306 18.30 -26.10 1.14
CA ASP A 306 18.78 -26.52 -0.19
C ASP A 306 20.27 -26.93 -0.20
N ALA A 307 20.92 -26.95 0.98
CA ALA A 307 22.33 -27.31 1.14
C ALA A 307 22.64 -28.76 0.71
N GLU A 308 21.76 -29.71 1.01
CA GLU A 308 21.90 -31.12 0.56
C GLU A 308 21.89 -31.25 -0.99
N PRO A 309 20.88 -30.73 -1.74
CA PRO A 309 20.92 -30.67 -3.20
C PRO A 309 22.13 -29.94 -3.79
N ALA A 310 22.58 -28.85 -3.17
CA ALA A 310 23.72 -28.06 -3.63
C ALA A 310 25.05 -28.83 -3.50
N ALA A 311 25.28 -29.50 -2.37
CA ALA A 311 26.45 -30.34 -2.16
C ALA A 311 26.55 -31.47 -3.19
N LEU A 312 25.42 -32.14 -3.46
CA LEU A 312 25.34 -33.17 -4.50
C LEU A 312 25.57 -32.59 -5.92
N ALA A 313 25.19 -31.34 -6.17
CA ALA A 313 25.47 -30.65 -7.44
C ALA A 313 26.96 -30.31 -7.61
N LEU A 314 27.70 -30.12 -6.52
CA LEU A 314 29.16 -29.92 -6.47
C LEU A 314 29.96 -31.23 -6.37
N GLY A 315 29.30 -32.39 -6.34
CA GLY A 315 29.95 -33.72 -6.30
C GLY A 315 30.33 -34.21 -4.89
N LEU A 316 29.85 -33.56 -3.83
CA LEU A 316 29.99 -34.03 -2.46
C LEU A 316 28.93 -35.08 -2.12
N ASP A 317 29.30 -36.06 -1.29
CA ASP A 317 28.34 -37.00 -0.69
C ASP A 317 27.41 -36.27 0.28
N ALA A 318 26.11 -36.61 0.25
CA ALA A 318 25.10 -35.96 1.09
C ALA A 318 25.35 -36.14 2.61
N GLU A 319 26.14 -37.15 3.01
CA GLU A 319 26.54 -37.39 4.40
C GLU A 319 27.64 -36.42 4.89
N ALA A 320 28.32 -35.70 3.99
CA ALA A 320 29.31 -34.68 4.34
C ALA A 320 28.68 -33.37 4.85
N VAL A 321 27.39 -33.13 4.55
CA VAL A 321 26.63 -31.96 5.04
C VAL A 321 25.76 -32.38 6.22
N ASP A 322 26.39 -32.82 7.32
CA ASP A 322 25.65 -33.03 8.58
C ASP A 322 25.19 -31.69 9.16
N MET A 323 23.96 -31.30 8.79
CA MET A 323 23.26 -30.13 9.30
C MET A 323 23.13 -30.15 10.84
N GLY A 324 23.19 -31.32 11.48
CA GLY A 324 23.25 -31.47 12.94
C GLY A 324 24.57 -30.99 13.53
N SER A 325 25.70 -31.29 12.89
CA SER A 325 27.02 -30.77 13.28
C SER A 325 27.14 -29.26 13.04
N LEU A 326 26.67 -28.77 11.90
CA LEU A 326 26.70 -27.34 11.52
C LEU A 326 25.87 -26.49 12.49
N MET A 327 24.60 -26.87 12.74
CA MET A 327 23.76 -26.26 13.79
C MET A 327 24.36 -26.44 15.20
N GLY A 328 25.06 -27.55 15.44
CA GLY A 328 25.77 -27.82 16.70
C GLY A 328 26.85 -26.78 17.00
N GLY A 329 27.66 -26.41 16.00
CA GLY A 329 28.68 -25.36 16.12
C GLY A 329 28.07 -24.00 16.46
N MET A 330 26.99 -23.61 15.78
CA MET A 330 26.28 -22.36 16.03
C MET A 330 25.75 -22.26 17.47
N ARG A 331 25.31 -23.38 18.04
CA ARG A 331 24.88 -23.45 19.46
C ARG A 331 26.02 -23.23 20.46
N GLY A 332 27.27 -23.48 20.07
CA GLY A 332 28.46 -23.07 20.82
C GLY A 332 28.69 -21.56 20.74
N MET A 333 28.58 -20.98 19.53
CA MET A 333 28.75 -19.56 19.25
C MET A 333 27.87 -18.67 20.16
N PHE A 334 26.58 -19.00 20.27
CA PHE A 334 25.63 -18.27 21.13
C PHE A 334 25.75 -18.59 22.63
N ALA A 335 26.52 -19.60 23.03
CA ALA A 335 26.69 -19.97 24.45
C ALA A 335 27.88 -19.26 25.12
N GLY A 336 28.83 -18.72 24.36
CA GLY A 336 30.05 -18.06 24.84
C GLY A 336 29.86 -16.67 25.49
N GLY A 337 28.63 -16.28 25.83
CA GLY A 337 28.26 -14.91 26.22
C GLY A 337 27.81 -14.75 27.67
N ARG A 338 28.66 -15.07 28.66
CA ARG A 338 28.42 -14.72 30.08
C ARG A 338 29.66 -14.08 30.72
N PRO A 339 29.59 -12.81 31.15
CA PRO A 339 30.64 -12.20 31.97
C PRO A 339 30.84 -13.00 33.27
N GLY A 340 32.10 -13.17 33.67
CA GLY A 340 32.45 -13.80 34.94
C GLY A 340 31.99 -12.97 36.13
N GLY A 341 31.46 -13.65 37.15
CA GLY A 341 31.26 -13.12 38.50
C GLY A 341 31.82 -14.13 39.48
N ASP A 342 32.79 -13.70 40.30
CA ASP A 342 33.65 -14.62 41.05
C ASP A 342 32.92 -15.35 42.18
N ALA A 343 33.18 -16.65 42.30
CA ALA A 343 32.57 -17.52 43.30
C ALA A 343 33.45 -17.61 44.57
N GLU A 344 33.35 -16.63 45.46
CA GLU A 344 33.98 -16.69 46.78
C GLU A 344 32.99 -17.18 47.87
N ALA A 345 33.43 -18.13 48.69
CA ALA A 345 32.53 -19.00 49.46
C ALA A 345 32.08 -18.43 50.82
N ARG A 346 30.85 -18.76 51.24
CA ARG A 346 30.42 -18.67 52.65
C ARG A 346 29.61 -19.90 53.10
N PRO A 347 29.76 -20.34 54.36
CA PRO A 347 29.14 -21.56 54.88
C PRO A 347 27.74 -21.34 55.50
N GLU A 348 27.12 -22.42 55.96
CA GLU A 348 25.85 -22.44 56.68
C GLU A 348 25.88 -21.68 58.02
N GLY A 349 24.71 -21.18 58.47
CA GLY A 349 24.48 -20.86 59.88
C GLY A 349 23.36 -19.87 60.19
N GLY A 350 22.38 -20.28 61.00
CA GLY A 350 21.63 -19.39 61.89
C GLY A 350 20.25 -18.88 61.44
N ARG A 351 19.21 -19.32 62.15
CA ARG A 351 18.10 -18.46 62.58
C ARG A 351 18.44 -17.94 64.00
N PRO A 352 18.03 -16.72 64.41
CA PRO A 352 16.73 -16.59 65.08
C PRO A 352 16.00 -15.25 64.81
N GLU A 353 15.03 -14.95 65.68
CA GLU A 353 14.02 -13.88 65.65
C GLU A 353 14.56 -12.46 65.96
N GLY A 354 13.77 -11.41 65.70
CA GLY A 354 13.80 -10.22 66.57
C GLY A 354 13.26 -8.88 66.03
N ALA A 355 12.43 -8.23 66.85
CA ALA A 355 12.24 -6.77 67.01
C ALA A 355 11.69 -5.88 65.86
N ARG A 356 10.42 -5.48 66.04
CA ARG A 356 9.81 -4.13 65.93
C ARG A 356 10.71 -2.93 65.56
N ALA A 357 10.17 -2.00 64.76
CA ALA A 357 9.79 -0.65 65.24
C ALA A 357 8.85 0.11 64.26
N GLU A 358 8.34 1.25 64.75
CA GLU A 358 7.51 2.33 64.16
C GLU A 358 7.84 2.72 62.70
N GLY A 359 7.00 3.36 61.86
CA GLY A 359 5.92 4.37 62.03
C GLY A 359 6.11 5.43 60.91
N ALA A 360 5.16 6.24 60.43
CA ALA A 360 3.76 6.46 60.77
C ALA A 360 2.96 7.00 59.54
N ARG A 361 1.62 7.05 59.66
CA ARG A 361 0.64 8.12 59.28
C ARG A 361 1.02 9.14 58.19
N SER A 362 0.15 9.56 57.26
CA SER A 362 -1.34 9.72 57.29
C SER A 362 -1.94 9.30 55.92
N ALA A 363 -3.16 8.75 55.78
CA ALA A 363 -4.49 9.29 56.12
C ALA A 363 -4.78 10.64 55.44
N ASP A 364 -5.94 10.99 54.90
CA ASP A 364 -7.20 10.34 54.45
C ASP A 364 -8.13 11.55 54.13
N GLY A 365 -9.13 11.44 53.26
CA GLY A 365 -9.92 12.62 52.88
C GLY A 365 -11.14 12.40 51.97
N ASN A 366 -12.16 11.71 52.48
CA ASN A 366 -13.37 11.31 51.73
C ASN A 366 -14.63 12.12 52.14
N ALA A 367 -15.35 12.69 51.16
CA ALA A 367 -16.78 13.02 51.21
C ALA A 367 -17.31 13.21 49.76
N THR A 368 -18.43 12.68 49.23
CA THR A 368 -19.73 12.16 49.72
C THR A 368 -20.91 13.15 49.69
N ALA A 369 -21.77 13.05 48.65
CA ALA A 369 -23.20 13.40 48.56
C ALA A 369 -23.77 12.76 47.25
N GLN A 370 -24.90 12.04 47.18
CA GLN A 370 -26.33 12.46 47.28
C GLN A 370 -26.69 13.61 46.29
N GLY A 371 -27.75 13.60 45.45
CA GLY A 371 -28.84 12.67 45.08
C GLY A 371 -29.79 13.40 44.09
N GLY A 372 -30.85 12.88 43.45
CA GLY A 372 -31.52 11.56 43.39
C GLY A 372 -32.92 11.69 42.72
N SER A 373 -33.63 10.58 42.43
CA SER A 373 -35.02 10.49 41.83
C SER A 373 -35.18 10.91 40.34
N ALA A 374 -36.18 10.47 39.54
CA ALA A 374 -37.05 9.28 39.52
C ALA A 374 -37.83 9.15 38.16
N ARG A 375 -38.46 7.97 37.91
CA ARG A 375 -39.73 7.67 37.14
C ARG A 375 -40.09 8.46 35.84
N ALA A 376 -40.70 7.88 34.78
CA ALA A 376 -41.39 6.59 34.61
C ALA A 376 -41.64 6.18 33.13
N GLN A 377 -42.25 4.99 32.95
CA GLN A 377 -43.24 4.60 31.92
C GLN A 377 -42.84 4.29 30.45
N ARG A 378 -43.05 3.00 30.13
CA ARG A 378 -43.52 2.42 28.85
C ARG A 378 -45.07 2.50 28.80
N PRO A 379 -45.82 2.21 27.69
CA PRO A 379 -45.45 1.29 26.60
C PRO A 379 -45.87 1.62 25.14
N GLY A 380 -45.36 0.80 24.22
CA GLY A 380 -45.84 0.59 22.84
C GLY A 380 -45.40 -0.81 22.37
N ARG A 381 -46.17 -1.48 21.49
CA ARG A 381 -45.97 -2.91 21.18
C ARG A 381 -46.55 -3.27 19.81
N ASP A 382 -45.74 -3.90 18.96
CA ASP A 382 -46.14 -4.93 17.98
C ASP A 382 -44.90 -5.59 17.34
N GLY A 383 -44.98 -6.80 16.74
CA GLY A 383 -46.20 -7.61 16.57
C GLY A 383 -46.10 -8.96 15.84
N SER A 384 -44.92 -9.50 15.51
CA SER A 384 -44.79 -10.83 14.84
C SER A 384 -43.42 -11.45 15.16
N GLN A 385 -43.22 -12.68 15.65
CA GLN A 385 -43.93 -13.97 15.62
C GLN A 385 -43.95 -14.74 14.27
N ASN A 386 -42.94 -15.59 14.10
CA ASN A 386 -43.26 -16.99 13.79
C ASN A 386 -42.31 -17.97 14.48
N ALA A 387 -42.77 -19.20 14.75
CA ALA A 387 -42.15 -20.08 15.74
C ALA A 387 -41.53 -21.36 15.17
N ALA A 388 -40.33 -21.64 15.70
CA ALA A 388 -39.66 -22.92 15.88
C ALA A 388 -40.41 -24.24 15.57
N ARG A 389 -39.64 -25.23 15.08
CA ARG A 389 -39.72 -26.60 15.59
C ARG A 389 -38.34 -27.23 15.80
N ARG A 390 -38.31 -28.24 16.66
CA ARG A 390 -37.17 -29.07 17.07
C ARG A 390 -36.83 -30.05 15.90
N GLN A 391 -35.73 -30.81 15.87
CA GLN A 391 -35.19 -31.66 16.94
C GLN A 391 -33.87 -32.32 16.49
N GLY A 392 -33.03 -32.77 17.43
CA GLY A 392 -31.90 -33.65 17.16
C GLY A 392 -30.55 -33.06 17.58
N GLY A 393 -30.01 -33.52 18.71
CA GLY A 393 -28.64 -33.23 19.13
C GLY A 393 -27.84 -34.52 19.21
N GLN A 394 -26.59 -34.50 18.78
CA GLN A 394 -25.67 -35.63 18.91
C GLN A 394 -24.28 -35.15 19.32
N ARG A 395 -23.57 -36.00 20.07
CA ARG A 395 -22.45 -35.61 20.95
C ARG A 395 -21.16 -35.34 20.17
N GLY A 396 -20.56 -34.16 20.39
CA GLY A 396 -19.13 -33.94 20.12
C GLY A 396 -18.26 -34.46 21.27
N GLY A 397 -17.02 -34.85 20.96
CA GLY A 397 -16.02 -35.27 21.95
C GLY A 397 -15.28 -34.09 22.60
N PRO A 398 -14.44 -34.34 23.61
CA PRO A 398 -13.68 -33.29 24.30
C PRO A 398 -12.51 -32.79 23.46
N ASP A 399 -12.40 -31.47 23.33
CA ASP A 399 -11.26 -30.80 22.71
C ASP A 399 -10.16 -30.55 23.76
N MET A 400 -8.88 -30.78 23.41
CA MET A 400 -7.75 -30.57 24.33
C MET A 400 -7.08 -29.22 24.07
N GLY A 401 -6.86 -28.45 25.13
CA GLY A 401 -6.39 -27.06 25.03
C GLY A 401 -5.01 -26.92 24.39
N GLY A 402 -4.96 -26.32 23.19
CA GLY A 402 -3.74 -25.74 22.64
C GLY A 402 -3.33 -24.50 23.43
N MET A 403 -2.09 -24.50 23.94
CA MET A 403 -1.55 -23.37 24.70
C MET A 403 -1.34 -22.15 23.79
N GLY A 404 -1.99 -21.03 24.11
CA GLY A 404 -1.74 -19.76 23.44
C GLY A 404 -0.29 -19.31 23.64
N ARG A 405 0.46 -19.16 22.55
CA ARG A 405 1.79 -18.51 22.60
C ARG A 405 1.58 -17.01 22.78
N PHE A 406 2.18 -16.45 23.82
CA PHE A 406 2.26 -15.01 24.01
C PHE A 406 3.09 -14.40 22.88
N ALA A 407 2.49 -13.52 22.08
CA ALA A 407 3.21 -12.67 21.16
C ALA A 407 4.08 -11.70 21.97
N ARG A 408 5.41 -11.85 21.87
CA ARG A 408 6.37 -10.96 22.54
C ARG A 408 6.77 -9.86 21.57
N GLY A 409 6.24 -8.66 21.78
CA GLY A 409 6.69 -7.47 21.04
C GLY A 409 8.08 -7.01 21.50
N GLY A 410 8.75 -6.27 20.61
CA GLY A 410 10.12 -5.76 20.79
C GLY A 410 11.16 -6.61 20.04
N ALA A 411 12.17 -6.01 19.42
CA ALA A 411 12.42 -4.58 19.24
C ALA A 411 13.37 -4.34 18.06
N ASP A 412 13.27 -3.14 17.47
CA ASP A 412 14.23 -2.46 16.58
C ASP A 412 14.66 -3.19 15.28
N GLY A 413 14.79 -2.41 14.20
CA GLY A 413 15.28 -2.89 12.91
C GLY A 413 16.80 -3.08 12.92
N ALA A 414 17.26 -4.18 13.52
CA ALA A 414 18.57 -4.74 13.20
C ALA A 414 18.55 -5.28 11.76
N ASP A 415 19.73 -5.35 11.12
CA ASP A 415 19.88 -5.96 9.80
C ASP A 415 19.25 -7.36 9.77
N GLN A 416 18.57 -7.71 8.68
CA GLN A 416 17.99 -9.05 8.50
C GLN A 416 19.10 -10.05 8.16
N VAL A 417 19.87 -10.43 9.17
CA VAL A 417 21.03 -11.31 9.01
C VAL A 417 20.60 -12.78 8.95
N GLU A 418 20.39 -13.32 7.76
CA GLU A 418 19.99 -14.71 7.55
C GLU A 418 21.17 -15.70 7.60
N PRO A 419 20.99 -16.91 8.14
CA PRO A 419 22.01 -17.96 8.09
C PRO A 419 21.92 -18.75 6.78
N ALA A 420 23.00 -18.72 6.00
CA ALA A 420 23.14 -19.46 4.74
C ALA A 420 24.33 -20.43 4.80
N VAL A 421 24.45 -21.29 3.79
CA VAL A 421 25.59 -22.18 3.56
C VAL A 421 26.30 -21.72 2.29
N VAL A 422 27.62 -21.60 2.38
CA VAL A 422 28.51 -21.32 1.24
C VAL A 422 29.56 -22.41 1.19
N PHE A 423 29.90 -22.85 -0.01
CA PHE A 423 30.88 -23.90 -0.24
C PHE A 423 32.23 -23.27 -0.58
N LEU A 424 33.21 -23.46 0.29
CA LEU A 424 34.58 -22.97 0.11
C LEU A 424 35.41 -23.98 -0.68
N ILE A 425 36.23 -23.51 -1.60
CA ILE A 425 37.23 -24.31 -2.32
C ILE A 425 38.61 -24.00 -1.74
N ALA A 426 39.22 -24.98 -1.06
CA ALA A 426 40.57 -24.84 -0.50
C ALA A 426 41.65 -24.92 -1.59
N GLU A 427 42.91 -24.57 -1.24
CA GLU A 427 44.04 -24.56 -2.19
C GLU A 427 44.36 -25.95 -2.78
N ASP A 428 43.91 -27.04 -2.15
CA ASP A 428 44.05 -28.41 -2.63
C ASP A 428 42.88 -28.88 -3.52
N GLY A 429 41.87 -28.03 -3.72
CA GLY A 429 40.66 -28.33 -4.51
C GLY A 429 39.55 -29.04 -3.73
N THR A 430 39.70 -29.28 -2.42
CA THR A 430 38.60 -29.79 -1.59
C THR A 430 37.51 -28.73 -1.40
N ILE A 431 36.24 -29.19 -1.30
CA ILE A 431 35.07 -28.32 -1.15
C ILE A 431 34.46 -28.53 0.23
N GLU A 432 34.49 -27.51 1.09
CA GLU A 432 33.93 -27.56 2.46
C GLU A 432 32.65 -26.71 2.59
N PRO A 433 31.55 -27.25 3.16
CA PRO A 433 30.37 -26.46 3.50
C PRO A 433 30.62 -25.63 4.76
N ARG A 434 30.57 -24.29 4.65
CA ARG A 434 30.64 -23.38 5.81
C ARG A 434 29.32 -22.63 5.97
N MET A 435 28.78 -22.60 7.19
CA MET A 435 27.66 -21.70 7.49
C MET A 435 28.19 -20.27 7.61
N VAL A 436 27.49 -19.35 6.94
CA VAL A 436 27.78 -17.92 6.91
C VAL A 436 26.54 -17.16 7.31
N MET A 437 26.73 -15.96 7.83
CA MET A 437 25.66 -15.01 8.12
C MET A 437 25.65 -13.98 6.99
N ILE A 438 24.63 -14.03 6.13
CA ILE A 438 24.43 -13.07 5.02
C ILE A 438 23.53 -11.93 5.48
N GLY A 439 23.56 -10.80 4.77
CA GLY A 439 22.67 -9.66 5.01
C GLY A 439 22.20 -9.06 3.68
N LEU A 440 22.42 -7.76 3.52
CA LEU A 440 22.00 -6.98 2.36
C LEU A 440 22.44 -7.65 1.03
N THR A 441 21.54 -7.68 0.04
CA THR A 441 21.75 -8.39 -1.24
C THR A 441 21.36 -7.47 -2.40
N ASP A 442 22.19 -7.44 -3.45
CA ASP A 442 21.91 -6.77 -4.73
C ASP A 442 21.64 -7.81 -5.84
N TRP A 443 21.52 -7.38 -7.10
CA TRP A 443 21.19 -8.25 -8.23
C TRP A 443 22.23 -9.35 -8.48
N ASP A 444 23.52 -9.05 -8.28
CA ASP A 444 24.65 -9.94 -8.59
C ASP A 444 25.31 -10.52 -7.32
N ASN A 445 25.30 -9.80 -6.19
CA ASN A 445 26.10 -10.09 -4.99
C ASN A 445 25.28 -10.05 -3.69
N THR A 446 25.73 -10.84 -2.72
CA THR A 446 25.25 -10.86 -1.32
C THR A 446 26.35 -10.36 -0.39
N ALA A 447 26.02 -9.49 0.56
CA ALA A 447 26.91 -9.07 1.62
C ALA A 447 27.00 -10.12 2.74
N VAL A 448 28.22 -10.46 3.16
CA VAL A 448 28.51 -11.43 4.23
C VAL A 448 28.93 -10.69 5.49
N VAL A 449 28.14 -10.90 6.55
CA VAL A 449 28.32 -10.27 7.87
C VAL A 449 29.32 -11.05 8.73
N SER A 450 29.35 -12.38 8.61
CA SER A 450 30.39 -13.22 9.24
C SER A 450 30.45 -14.63 8.62
N GLY A 451 31.60 -15.29 8.76
CA GLY A 451 31.83 -16.69 8.35
C GLY A 451 32.86 -16.88 7.23
N LEU A 452 33.22 -15.81 6.52
CA LEU A 452 34.24 -15.80 5.47
C LEU A 452 35.31 -14.74 5.75
N GLU A 453 36.48 -14.89 5.14
CA GLU A 453 37.57 -13.91 5.12
C GLU A 453 37.78 -13.33 3.72
N GLU A 454 38.58 -12.27 3.60
CA GLU A 454 38.84 -11.58 2.33
C GLU A 454 39.89 -12.36 1.52
N GLY A 455 39.57 -12.73 0.28
CA GLY A 455 40.40 -13.63 -0.54
C GLY A 455 40.04 -15.13 -0.43
N ASP A 456 39.06 -15.51 0.40
CA ASP A 456 38.46 -16.86 0.38
C ASP A 456 37.94 -17.18 -1.03
N ARG A 457 37.90 -18.46 -1.41
CA ARG A 457 37.34 -18.90 -2.71
C ARG A 457 36.04 -19.66 -2.52
N VAL A 458 34.97 -19.12 -3.10
CA VAL A 458 33.62 -19.68 -2.99
C VAL A 458 33.18 -20.34 -4.30
N ALA A 459 32.56 -21.52 -4.22
CA ALA A 459 32.04 -22.22 -5.37
C ALA A 459 30.77 -21.55 -5.91
N LEU A 460 30.67 -21.41 -7.22
CA LEU A 460 29.52 -20.89 -7.95
C LEU A 460 28.64 -22.07 -8.39
N ILE A 461 27.39 -22.09 -7.93
CA ILE A 461 26.45 -23.16 -8.22
C ILE A 461 25.45 -22.67 -9.27
N GLY A 462 25.54 -23.21 -10.48
CA GLY A 462 24.62 -22.83 -11.56
C GLY A 462 23.17 -23.20 -11.23
N LEU A 463 22.26 -22.23 -11.26
CA LEU A 463 20.85 -22.43 -10.86
C LEU A 463 20.18 -23.61 -11.58
N ALA A 464 20.46 -23.83 -12.87
CA ALA A 464 19.93 -24.97 -13.62
C ALA A 464 20.41 -26.34 -13.09
N GLN A 465 21.65 -26.41 -12.59
CA GLN A 465 22.25 -27.62 -12.03
C GLN A 465 21.71 -27.89 -10.63
N LEU A 466 21.51 -26.85 -9.82
CA LEU A 466 20.81 -26.94 -8.52
C LEU A 466 19.34 -27.35 -8.71
N GLN A 467 18.60 -26.71 -9.63
CA GLN A 467 17.20 -27.05 -9.92
C GLN A 467 17.04 -28.50 -10.39
N ALA A 468 17.87 -28.96 -11.34
CA ALA A 468 17.84 -30.35 -11.81
C ALA A 468 18.14 -31.36 -10.68
N GLN A 469 19.11 -31.07 -9.80
CA GLN A 469 19.37 -31.92 -8.63
C GLN A 469 18.26 -31.84 -7.59
N ARG A 470 17.63 -30.67 -7.37
CA ARG A 470 16.49 -30.48 -6.46
C ARG A 470 15.28 -31.28 -6.94
N GLU A 471 14.98 -31.28 -8.23
CA GLU A 471 13.93 -32.12 -8.82
C GLU A 471 14.27 -33.62 -8.69
N ALA A 472 15.49 -34.03 -9.06
CA ALA A 472 15.93 -35.42 -8.94
C ALA A 472 16.04 -35.92 -7.47
N TYR A 473 16.25 -35.01 -6.51
CA TYR A 473 16.20 -35.28 -5.07
C TYR A 473 14.76 -35.42 -4.60
N LEU A 474 13.87 -34.49 -4.98
CA LEU A 474 12.43 -34.56 -4.65
C LEU A 474 11.76 -35.79 -5.28
N GLU A 475 12.20 -36.24 -6.45
CA GLU A 475 11.72 -37.48 -7.08
C GLU A 475 12.26 -38.74 -6.38
N ARG A 476 13.53 -38.73 -5.93
CA ARG A 476 14.08 -39.78 -5.04
C ARG A 476 13.37 -39.82 -3.68
N MET A 477 12.99 -38.67 -3.12
CA MET A 477 12.18 -38.57 -1.90
C MET A 477 10.76 -39.08 -2.11
N ARG A 478 10.09 -38.72 -3.21
CA ARG A 478 8.75 -39.23 -3.57
C ARG A 478 8.75 -40.74 -3.82
N SER A 479 9.79 -41.29 -4.44
CA SER A 479 9.91 -42.74 -4.69
C SER A 479 10.35 -43.56 -3.46
N ARG A 480 11.07 -42.96 -2.49
CA ARG A 480 11.24 -43.52 -1.14
C ARG A 480 10.03 -43.29 -0.21
N GLY A 481 9.14 -42.37 -0.56
CA GLY A 481 7.99 -41.91 0.21
C GLY A 481 6.83 -42.91 0.35
N GLY A 482 7.12 -44.12 0.83
CA GLY A 482 6.10 -45.13 1.16
C GLY A 482 5.17 -44.65 2.28
N ASN A 483 3.91 -44.38 1.90
CA ASN A 483 2.79 -43.96 2.75
C ASN A 483 2.91 -44.32 4.26
N PRO A 484 3.16 -43.34 5.16
CA PRO A 484 3.43 -43.60 6.57
C PRO A 484 2.21 -44.01 7.41
N PHE A 485 1.01 -44.03 6.83
CA PHE A 485 -0.23 -44.46 7.50
C PHE A 485 -0.79 -45.75 6.88
N GLY A 486 -0.15 -46.89 7.18
CA GLY A 486 -0.62 -48.21 6.77
C GLY A 486 -0.78 -49.15 7.97
N GLY A 487 -2.02 -49.42 8.42
CA GLY A 487 -2.16 -50.26 9.62
C GLY A 487 -3.52 -50.57 10.24
N MET A 488 -4.65 -50.68 9.51
CA MET A 488 -5.79 -51.47 10.02
C MET A 488 -6.78 -51.90 8.92
N ARG A 489 -6.78 -53.19 8.56
CA ARG A 489 -7.75 -53.81 7.65
C ARG A 489 -8.22 -55.18 8.16
N GLY A 490 -8.95 -55.18 9.28
CA GLY A 490 -9.90 -56.25 9.56
C GLY A 490 -11.17 -56.06 8.71
N GLY A 491 -11.92 -57.09 8.33
CA GLY A 491 -11.75 -58.51 8.65
C GLY A 491 -13.02 -59.32 8.32
N MET A 492 -13.68 -59.02 7.20
CA MET A 492 -14.99 -59.58 6.88
C MET A 492 -14.91 -61.06 6.46
N ARG A 493 -15.32 -61.94 7.37
CA ARG A 493 -15.49 -63.38 7.14
C ARG A 493 -16.93 -63.64 6.71
N GLY A 494 -17.14 -64.31 5.58
CA GLY A 494 -18.47 -64.49 4.99
C GLY A 494 -19.38 -65.46 5.74
N GLY A 495 -20.69 -65.33 5.51
CA GLY A 495 -21.73 -66.22 6.04
C GLY A 495 -22.96 -66.28 5.13
N MET A 496 -23.28 -67.49 4.67
CA MET A 496 -24.50 -67.93 3.97
C MET A 496 -24.62 -69.45 4.21
N PRO A 497 -25.79 -70.09 4.02
CA PRO A 497 -27.13 -69.55 3.80
C PRO A 497 -28.14 -69.96 4.89
N HIS A 498 -29.27 -69.25 4.98
CA HIS A 498 -30.61 -69.82 4.74
C HIS A 498 -31.71 -68.75 4.75
#